data_AF-A0A7S3LC36-F1
#
_entry.id   AF-A0A7S3LC36-F1
#
_cell.length_a   1.000
_cell.length_b   1.000
_cell.length_c   1.000
_cell.angle_alpha   90.00
_cell.angle_beta   90.00
_cell.angle_gamma   90.00
#
_symmetry.space_group_name_H-M   'P 1'
#
loop_
_entity.id
_entity.type
_entity.pdbx_description
1 polymer ?
#
loop_
_entity_poly.entity_id
_entity_poly.type
_entity_poly.pdbx_seq_one_letter_code
_entity_poly.pdbx_strand_id
1 'polypeptide(L)'
;MHRDKLMKDVQGKFCVIAPNMGKQIVAMQSALEDLATKYPGAFEGYKLKVTESHQKTKADTSGTAKAVIASIQKLAADDNFTNDDIEMLRDDQASIDFGVPADALNGHAYHTYTLTSPDGSVNFQLQHNVAGRTIYAEGTADAVKFLARQVRAGESPKQYSMIDVL
;
A
#
# COMPACT_ATOMS: atom_id res chain seq x y z
N MET A 1 5.15 -10.82 -17.81
CA MET A 1 4.70 -12.12 -18.36
C MET A 1 3.45 -12.71 -17.68
N HIS A 2 3.16 -12.45 -16.39
CA HIS A 2 2.00 -13.05 -15.71
C HIS A 2 0.68 -12.26 -15.80
N ARG A 3 0.73 -10.94 -16.00
CA ARG A 3 -0.48 -10.08 -16.02
C ARG A 3 -1.35 -10.32 -17.24
N ASP A 4 -0.78 -10.35 -18.44
CA ASP A 4 -1.57 -10.51 -19.68
C ASP A 4 -2.29 -11.85 -19.72
N LYS A 5 -1.65 -12.91 -19.22
CA LYS A 5 -2.27 -14.23 -19.05
C LYS A 5 -3.45 -14.17 -18.06
N LEU A 6 -3.26 -13.55 -16.89
CA LEU A 6 -4.34 -13.37 -15.92
C LEU A 6 -5.53 -12.64 -16.55
N MET A 7 -5.28 -11.52 -17.24
CA MET A 7 -6.33 -10.72 -17.88
C MET A 7 -7.10 -11.51 -18.94
N LYS A 8 -6.41 -12.36 -19.69
CA LYS A 8 -7.03 -13.28 -20.65
C LYS A 8 -7.89 -14.35 -19.95
N ASP A 9 -7.40 -14.93 -18.86
CA ASP A 9 -8.09 -16.03 -18.15
C ASP A 9 -9.37 -15.55 -17.42
N VAL A 10 -9.44 -14.27 -17.05
CA VAL A 10 -10.62 -13.66 -16.41
C VAL A 10 -11.58 -12.97 -17.39
N GLN A 11 -11.28 -13.00 -18.70
CA GLN A 11 -12.13 -12.36 -19.70
C GLN A 11 -13.55 -12.97 -19.66
N GLY A 12 -14.57 -12.10 -19.65
CA GLY A 12 -15.98 -12.52 -19.59
C GLY A 12 -16.43 -13.08 -18.24
N LYS A 13 -15.64 -12.91 -17.17
CA LYS A 13 -15.99 -13.35 -15.81
C LYS A 13 -16.15 -12.16 -14.87
N PHE A 14 -17.03 -12.33 -13.88
CA PHE A 14 -17.03 -11.48 -12.70
C PHE A 14 -15.80 -11.78 -11.86
N CYS A 15 -14.94 -10.80 -11.62
CA CYS A 15 -13.79 -10.97 -10.74
C CYS A 15 -13.39 -9.67 -10.04
N VAL A 16 -12.82 -9.81 -8.84
CA VAL A 16 -12.06 -8.75 -8.19
C VAL A 16 -10.58 -9.07 -8.34
N ILE A 17 -9.80 -8.18 -8.94
CA ILE A 17 -8.34 -8.28 -9.08
C ILE A 17 -7.71 -7.12 -8.32
N ALA A 18 -6.99 -7.42 -7.25
CA ALA A 18 -6.30 -6.43 -6.44
C ALA A 18 -4.93 -6.96 -5.97
N PRO A 19 -3.84 -6.19 -6.11
CA PRO A 19 -2.53 -6.56 -5.57
C PRO A 19 -2.48 -6.48 -4.03
N ASN A 20 -3.44 -5.79 -3.41
CA ASN A 20 -3.58 -5.70 -1.97
C ASN A 20 -5.07 -5.84 -1.59
N MET A 21 -5.38 -6.83 -0.75
CA MET A 21 -6.74 -7.07 -0.25
C MET A 21 -7.06 -6.30 1.03
N GLY A 22 -6.08 -5.64 1.65
CA GLY A 22 -6.31 -4.80 2.82
C GLY A 22 -6.96 -3.48 2.39
N LYS A 23 -8.29 -3.44 2.34
CA LYS A 23 -9.05 -2.32 1.76
C LYS A 23 -8.74 -0.97 2.38
N GLN A 24 -8.43 -0.90 3.67
CA GLN A 24 -8.06 0.34 4.36
C GLN A 24 -6.70 0.87 3.88
N ILE A 25 -5.75 -0.01 3.56
CA ILE A 25 -4.47 0.37 2.96
C ILE A 25 -4.73 0.93 1.55
N VAL A 26 -5.57 0.25 0.76
CA VAL A 26 -5.95 0.71 -0.58
C VAL A 26 -6.64 2.07 -0.55
N ALA A 27 -7.55 2.30 0.40
CA ALA A 27 -8.22 3.59 0.60
C ALA A 27 -7.22 4.71 0.91
N MET A 28 -6.25 4.45 1.78
CA MET A 28 -5.20 5.41 2.11
C MET A 28 -4.29 5.70 0.91
N GLN A 29 -3.90 4.68 0.13
CA GLN A 29 -3.14 4.87 -1.10
C GLN A 29 -3.90 5.76 -2.10
N SER A 30 -5.19 5.48 -2.32
CA SER A 30 -6.04 6.27 -3.22
C SER A 30 -6.18 7.72 -2.76
N ALA A 31 -6.42 7.93 -1.46
CA ALA A 31 -6.56 9.28 -0.91
C ALA A 31 -5.27 10.10 -1.06
N LEU A 32 -4.11 9.46 -0.89
CA LEU A 32 -2.82 10.12 -1.06
C LEU A 32 -2.51 10.41 -2.54
N GLU A 33 -2.86 9.51 -3.45
CA GLU A 33 -2.75 9.73 -4.89
C GLU A 33 -3.62 10.91 -5.36
N ASP A 34 -4.85 10.99 -4.86
CA ASP A 34 -5.75 12.12 -5.12
C ASP A 34 -5.18 13.42 -4.57
N LEU A 35 -4.65 13.42 -3.34
CA LEU A 35 -4.01 14.57 -2.73
C LEU A 35 -2.81 15.04 -3.58
N ALA A 36 -1.95 14.12 -4.00
CA ALA A 36 -0.79 14.39 -4.84
C ALA A 36 -1.17 14.94 -6.22
N THR A 37 -2.29 14.47 -6.77
CA THR A 37 -2.82 14.96 -8.04
C THR A 37 -3.43 16.34 -7.93
N LYS A 38 -4.10 16.62 -6.81
CA LYS A 38 -4.74 17.91 -6.57
C LYS A 38 -3.75 19.01 -6.19
N TYR A 39 -2.68 18.67 -5.48
CA TYR A 39 -1.70 19.62 -4.95
C TYR A 39 -0.25 19.21 -5.24
N PRO A 40 0.15 19.09 -6.52
CA PRO A 40 1.54 18.78 -6.86
C PRO A 40 2.48 19.86 -6.32
N GLY A 41 3.62 19.46 -5.75
CA GLY A 41 4.61 20.38 -5.16
C GLY A 41 4.21 21.02 -3.81
N ALA A 42 3.08 20.63 -3.20
CA ALA A 42 2.66 21.19 -1.90
C ALA A 42 3.66 20.97 -0.74
N PHE A 43 4.57 20.01 -0.89
CA PHE A 43 5.65 19.68 0.04
C PHE A 43 7.03 19.94 -0.57
N GLU A 44 7.15 20.85 -1.55
CA GLU A 44 8.43 21.19 -2.15
C GLU A 44 9.50 21.53 -1.09
N GLY A 45 10.68 20.93 -1.24
CA GLY A 45 11.80 21.06 -0.31
C GLY A 45 11.73 20.18 0.94
N TYR A 46 10.61 19.48 1.20
CA TYR A 46 10.56 18.51 2.30
C TYR A 46 11.39 17.27 1.97
N LYS A 47 12.07 16.74 2.99
CA LYS A 47 12.86 15.51 2.87
C LYS A 47 12.03 14.30 3.27
N LEU A 48 11.96 13.31 2.38
CA LEU A 48 11.33 12.02 2.64
C LEU A 48 12.31 11.05 3.32
N LYS A 49 11.87 10.43 4.42
CA LYS A 49 12.46 9.21 4.99
C LYS A 49 11.40 8.11 5.00
N VAL A 50 11.77 6.92 4.53
CA VAL A 50 10.89 5.74 4.58
C VAL A 50 11.58 4.61 5.33
N THR A 51 10.88 4.05 6.31
CA THR A 51 11.31 2.84 7.02
C THR A 51 10.20 1.79 6.91
N GLU A 52 10.56 0.57 6.51
CA GLU A 52 9.62 -0.56 6.45
C GLU A 52 10.15 -1.79 7.19
N SER A 53 9.25 -2.53 7.82
CA SER A 53 9.54 -3.84 8.41
C SER A 53 8.65 -4.90 7.79
N HIS A 54 9.29 -5.97 7.32
CA HIS A 54 8.66 -7.19 6.83
C HIS A 54 9.45 -8.42 7.30
N GLN A 55 8.90 -9.61 7.03
CA GLN A 55 9.59 -10.89 7.19
C GLN A 55 10.99 -10.90 6.54
N LYS A 56 11.97 -11.58 7.16
CA LYS A 56 13.31 -11.85 6.59
C LYS A 56 13.30 -12.36 5.14
N THR A 57 12.32 -13.19 4.82
CA THR A 57 12.20 -13.83 3.49
C THR A 57 11.70 -12.89 2.39
N LYS A 58 11.28 -11.66 2.74
CA LYS A 58 10.80 -10.66 1.78
C LYS A 58 11.94 -9.72 1.39
N ALA A 59 12.60 -10.05 0.29
CA ALA A 59 13.70 -9.25 -0.27
C ALA A 59 13.21 -7.96 -0.94
N ASP A 60 12.03 -7.99 -1.58
CA ASP A 60 11.55 -6.87 -2.38
C ASP A 60 10.73 -5.85 -1.57
N THR A 61 10.96 -4.56 -1.86
CA THR A 61 10.12 -3.44 -1.40
C THR A 61 8.65 -3.71 -1.72
N SER A 62 7.79 -3.45 -0.74
CA SER A 62 6.34 -3.60 -0.88
C SER A 62 5.80 -2.77 -2.06
N GLY A 63 4.97 -3.36 -2.92
CA GLY A 63 4.27 -2.62 -3.98
C GLY A 63 3.41 -1.48 -3.43
N THR A 64 2.88 -1.64 -2.22
CA THR A 64 2.20 -0.55 -1.49
C THR A 64 3.15 0.60 -1.15
N ALA A 65 4.36 0.30 -0.69
CA ALA A 65 5.35 1.34 -0.38
C ALA A 65 5.74 2.14 -1.62
N LYS A 66 5.98 1.47 -2.74
CA LYS A 66 6.28 2.13 -4.02
C LYS A 66 5.19 3.10 -4.47
N ALA A 67 3.93 2.69 -4.35
CA ALA A 67 2.79 3.56 -4.71
C ALA A 67 2.68 4.79 -3.79
N VAL A 68 2.86 4.61 -2.47
CA VAL A 68 2.85 5.72 -1.51
C VAL A 68 4.02 6.69 -1.78
N ILE A 69 5.23 6.15 -2.02
CA ILE A 69 6.40 6.94 -2.36
C ILE A 69 6.14 7.77 -3.63
N ALA A 70 5.60 7.16 -4.69
CA ALA A 70 5.29 7.88 -5.93
C ALA A 70 4.33 9.06 -5.71
N SER A 71 3.29 8.90 -4.87
CA SER A 71 2.41 10.01 -4.50
C SER A 71 3.14 11.09 -3.70
N ILE A 72 4.01 10.70 -2.76
CA ILE A 72 4.82 11.64 -1.97
C ILE A 72 5.81 12.40 -2.86
N GLN A 73 6.48 11.74 -3.81
CA GLN A 73 7.39 12.39 -4.75
C GLN A 73 6.71 13.46 -5.57
N LYS A 74 5.46 13.21 -6.00
CA LYS A 74 4.63 14.21 -6.68
C LYS A 74 4.24 15.36 -5.75
N LEU A 75 3.93 15.09 -4.48
CA LEU A 75 3.68 16.13 -3.47
C LEU A 75 4.93 16.96 -3.17
N ALA A 76 6.10 16.34 -3.13
CA ALA A 76 7.38 16.98 -2.80
C ALA A 76 8.07 17.63 -4.01
N ALA A 77 7.55 17.41 -5.23
CA ALA A 77 8.24 17.76 -6.48
C ALA A 77 9.70 17.26 -6.52
N ASP A 78 9.94 16.07 -5.96
CA ASP A 78 11.26 15.46 -5.80
C ASP A 78 11.21 14.00 -6.27
N ASP A 79 11.94 13.68 -7.33
CA ASP A 79 12.06 12.33 -7.90
C ASP A 79 13.38 11.63 -7.54
N ASN A 80 14.20 12.23 -6.65
CA ASN A 80 15.50 11.67 -6.27
C ASN A 80 15.36 10.47 -5.32
N PHE A 81 14.26 10.34 -4.58
CA PHE A 81 14.06 9.21 -3.67
C PHE A 81 13.84 7.91 -4.46
N THR A 82 14.65 6.90 -4.20
CA THR A 82 14.60 5.60 -4.87
C THR A 82 14.28 4.47 -3.90
N ASN A 83 14.12 3.24 -4.40
CA ASN A 83 13.91 2.08 -3.52
C ASN A 83 15.14 1.78 -2.66
N ASP A 84 16.33 2.20 -3.09
CA ASP A 84 17.58 1.96 -2.36
C ASP A 84 17.70 2.87 -1.12
N ASP A 85 16.92 3.96 -1.08
CA ASP A 85 16.85 4.89 0.05
C ASP A 85 15.91 4.41 1.17
N ILE A 86 15.20 3.29 0.96
CA ILE A 86 14.28 2.72 1.93
C ILE A 86 15.05 1.97 3.01
N GLU A 87 14.84 2.37 4.26
CA GLU A 87 15.36 1.64 5.42
C GLU A 87 14.54 0.35 5.62
N MET A 88 15.07 -0.76 5.13
CA MET A 88 14.44 -2.07 5.19
C MET A 88 14.86 -2.84 6.44
N LEU A 89 14.00 -2.86 7.45
CA LEU A 89 14.18 -3.66 8.66
C LEU A 89 13.76 -5.10 8.38
N ARG A 90 14.68 -6.03 8.64
CA ARG A 90 14.49 -7.47 8.38
C ARG A 90 14.91 -8.34 9.56
N ASP A 91 15.77 -7.85 10.46
CA ASP A 91 16.09 -8.59 11.67
C ASP A 91 14.98 -8.42 12.72
N ASP A 92 14.75 -9.49 13.49
CA ASP A 92 13.62 -9.56 14.41
C ASP A 92 13.71 -8.50 15.50
N GLN A 93 14.93 -8.16 15.93
CA GLN A 93 15.15 -7.15 16.97
C GLN A 93 14.80 -5.76 16.45
N ALA A 94 15.28 -5.35 15.28
CA ALA A 94 14.91 -4.08 14.68
C ALA A 94 13.42 -4.01 14.37
N SER A 95 12.78 -5.12 13.97
CA SER A 95 11.33 -5.19 13.83
C SER A 95 10.61 -4.92 15.16
N ILE A 96 11.05 -5.55 16.25
CA ILE A 96 10.49 -5.31 17.61
C ILE A 96 10.70 -3.86 18.03
N ASP A 97 11.91 -3.33 17.84
CA ASP A 97 12.27 -1.95 18.18
C ASP A 97 11.45 -0.93 17.34
N PHE A 98 11.05 -1.32 16.13
CA PHE A 98 10.14 -0.58 15.26
C PHE A 98 8.65 -0.75 15.62
N GLY A 99 8.34 -1.53 16.66
CA GLY A 99 6.99 -1.70 17.20
C GLY A 99 6.22 -2.92 16.68
N VAL A 100 6.88 -3.87 16.02
CA VAL A 100 6.27 -5.14 15.60
C VAL A 100 6.11 -6.05 16.84
N PRO A 101 4.89 -6.54 17.14
CA PRO A 101 4.69 -7.53 18.19
C PRO A 101 5.48 -8.82 17.95
N ALA A 102 6.01 -9.41 19.01
CA ALA A 102 6.82 -10.63 18.92
C ALA A 102 6.07 -11.81 18.27
N ASP A 103 4.76 -11.91 18.49
CA ASP A 103 3.88 -12.92 17.88
C ASP A 103 3.53 -12.64 16.41
N ALA A 104 3.76 -11.42 15.93
CA ALA A 104 3.59 -11.00 14.54
C ALA A 104 4.89 -11.03 13.71
N LEU A 105 6.02 -11.40 14.31
CA LEU A 105 7.32 -11.49 13.61
C LEU A 105 7.30 -12.42 12.40
N ASN A 106 6.39 -13.39 12.34
CA ASN A 106 6.20 -14.34 11.22
C ASN A 106 5.09 -13.94 10.22
N GLY A 107 4.45 -12.79 10.43
CA GLY A 107 3.62 -12.15 9.42
C GLY A 107 3.29 -10.72 9.81
N HIS A 108 3.99 -9.74 9.24
CA HIS A 108 3.72 -8.33 9.47
C HIS A 108 4.09 -7.50 8.24
N ALA A 109 3.56 -6.28 8.19
CA ALA A 109 3.89 -5.26 7.21
C ALA A 109 3.74 -3.88 7.88
N TYR A 110 4.86 -3.31 8.33
CA TYR A 110 4.89 -2.02 9.02
C TYR A 110 5.61 -1.03 8.13
N HIS A 111 5.06 0.17 7.96
CA HIS A 111 5.71 1.22 7.18
C HIS A 111 5.48 2.57 7.84
N THR A 112 6.54 3.38 7.84
CA THR A 112 6.52 4.77 8.27
C THR A 112 7.11 5.63 7.16
N TYR A 113 6.35 6.66 6.74
CA TYR A 113 6.80 7.68 5.80
C TYR A 113 6.85 9.01 6.55
N THR A 114 8.02 9.64 6.58
CA THR A 114 8.26 10.87 7.31
C THR A 114 8.69 11.96 6.34
N LEU A 115 8.00 13.09 6.35
CA LEU A 115 8.35 14.30 5.62
C LEU A 115 8.80 15.37 6.61
N THR A 116 10.00 15.91 6.41
CA THR A 116 10.59 16.94 7.29
C THR A 116 10.88 18.21 6.49
N SER A 117 10.46 19.37 6.99
CA SER A 117 10.71 20.66 6.34
C SER A 117 12.20 20.98 6.22
N PRO A 118 12.62 21.87 5.29
CA PRO A 118 14.03 22.22 5.10
C PRO A 118 14.75 22.71 6.37
N ASP A 119 14.03 23.44 7.23
CA ASP A 119 14.53 23.98 8.50
C ASP A 119 14.39 23.01 9.70
N GLY A 120 13.79 21.83 9.47
CA GLY A 120 13.56 20.80 10.48
C GLY A 120 12.45 21.10 11.48
N SER A 121 11.71 22.20 11.33
CA SER A 121 10.70 22.63 12.32
C SER A 121 9.35 21.92 12.18
N VAL A 122 9.05 21.35 11.01
CA VAL A 122 7.79 20.67 10.72
C VAL A 122 8.04 19.22 10.34
N ASN A 123 7.26 18.32 10.94
CA ASN A 123 7.29 16.89 10.64
C ASN A 123 5.88 16.38 10.36
N PHE A 124 5.71 15.68 9.24
CA PHE A 124 4.52 14.91 8.93
C PHE A 124 4.88 13.43 8.89
N GLN A 125 4.03 12.59 9.48
CA GLN A 125 4.23 11.16 9.49
C GLN A 125 2.95 10.43 9.10
N LEU A 126 3.12 9.48 8.18
CA LEU A 126 2.10 8.52 7.80
C LEU A 126 2.58 7.13 8.19
N GLN A 127 1.75 6.39 8.94
CA GLN A 127 2.04 5.01 9.34
C GLN A 127 0.88 4.08 9.00
N HIS A 128 1.23 2.86 8.61
CA HIS A 128 0.28 1.75 8.53
C HIS A 128 0.99 0.45 8.91
N ASN A 129 0.44 -0.18 9.96
CA ASN A 129 1.06 -1.29 10.66
C ASN A 129 0.10 -2.47 10.66
N VAL A 130 0.48 -3.53 9.96
CA VAL A 130 -0.29 -4.76 9.90
C VAL A 130 0.44 -5.84 10.69
N ALA A 131 -0.19 -6.30 11.76
CA ALA A 131 0.19 -7.52 12.46
C ALA A 131 -0.69 -8.68 11.98
N GLY A 132 -0.08 -9.76 11.51
CA GLY A 132 -0.76 -10.92 10.97
C GLY A 132 -1.36 -10.70 9.58
N ARG A 133 -2.49 -11.38 9.33
CA ARG A 133 -3.12 -11.45 7.99
C ARG A 133 -4.61 -11.09 7.99
N THR A 134 -5.17 -10.72 9.14
CA THR A 134 -6.61 -10.51 9.34
C THR A 134 -7.18 -9.47 8.38
N ILE A 135 -6.49 -8.34 8.18
CA ILE A 135 -6.93 -7.28 7.27
C ILE A 135 -7.15 -7.79 5.83
N TYR A 136 -6.32 -8.72 5.37
CA TYR A 136 -6.43 -9.29 4.03
C TYR A 136 -7.59 -10.30 3.94
N ALA A 137 -7.80 -11.09 5.01
CA ALA A 137 -8.92 -12.02 5.09
C ALA A 137 -10.27 -11.28 5.10
N GLU A 138 -10.37 -10.22 5.90
CA GLU A 138 -11.59 -9.40 5.98
C GLU A 138 -11.87 -8.67 4.67
N GLY A 139 -10.86 -8.03 4.07
CA GLY A 139 -11.05 -7.38 2.77
C GLY A 139 -11.37 -8.36 1.64
N THR A 140 -10.86 -9.60 1.69
CA THR A 140 -11.27 -10.67 0.77
C THR A 140 -12.74 -11.05 0.98
N ALA A 141 -13.18 -11.20 2.24
CA ALA A 141 -14.58 -11.49 2.54
C ALA A 141 -15.52 -10.38 2.04
N ASP A 142 -15.11 -9.12 2.15
CA ASP A 142 -15.86 -7.99 1.62
C ASP A 142 -15.88 -7.96 0.09
N ALA A 143 -14.76 -8.26 -0.57
CA ALA A 143 -14.70 -8.40 -2.02
C ALA A 143 -15.62 -9.52 -2.54
N VAL A 144 -15.71 -10.65 -1.82
CA VAL A 144 -16.64 -11.75 -2.15
C VAL A 144 -18.10 -11.28 -2.00
N LYS A 145 -18.44 -10.59 -0.91
CA LYS A 145 -19.79 -10.04 -0.72
C LYS A 145 -20.16 -9.04 -1.80
N PHE A 146 -19.23 -8.16 -2.17
CA PHE A 146 -19.37 -7.20 -3.26
C PHE A 146 -19.64 -7.92 -4.58
N LEU A 147 -18.77 -8.86 -4.97
CA LEU A 147 -18.88 -9.57 -6.24
C LEU A 147 -20.19 -10.37 -6.33
N ALA A 148 -20.62 -10.99 -5.23
CA ALA A 148 -21.90 -11.69 -5.16
C ALA A 148 -23.11 -10.77 -5.39
N ARG A 149 -23.03 -9.49 -5.01
CA ARG A 149 -24.08 -8.51 -5.33
C ARG A 149 -24.09 -8.18 -6.83
N GLN A 150 -22.92 -7.95 -7.43
CA GLN A 150 -22.82 -7.64 -8.86
C GLN A 150 -23.36 -8.79 -9.74
N VAL A 151 -23.05 -10.04 -9.39
CA VAL A 151 -23.60 -11.22 -10.07
C VAL A 151 -25.12 -11.28 -9.95
N ARG A 152 -25.67 -11.03 -8.76
CA ARG A 152 -27.13 -11.07 -8.54
C ARG A 152 -27.89 -9.93 -9.19
N ALA A 153 -27.24 -8.78 -9.41
CA ALA A 153 -27.84 -7.64 -10.09
C ALA A 153 -28.11 -7.89 -11.58
N GLY A 154 -27.63 -9.01 -12.14
CA GLY A 154 -27.81 -9.35 -13.55
C GLY A 154 -26.99 -8.48 -14.50
N GLU A 155 -25.93 -7.83 -14.00
CA GLU A 155 -25.01 -7.06 -14.82
C GLU A 155 -24.26 -7.97 -15.82
N SER A 156 -23.69 -7.37 -16.86
CA SER A 156 -22.72 -8.07 -17.69
C SER A 156 -21.45 -8.36 -16.88
N PRO A 157 -20.78 -9.51 -17.08
CA PRO A 157 -19.53 -9.82 -16.39
C PRO A 157 -18.50 -8.70 -16.49
N LYS A 158 -18.03 -8.22 -15.33
CA LYS A 158 -17.10 -7.11 -15.21
C LYS A 158 -15.96 -7.44 -14.25
N GLN A 159 -14.82 -6.83 -14.53
CA GLN A 159 -13.63 -6.87 -13.67
C GLN A 159 -13.65 -5.66 -12.75
N TYR A 160 -13.41 -5.90 -11.46
CA TYR A 160 -13.40 -4.89 -10.42
C TYR A 160 -12.05 -4.90 -9.70
N SER A 161 -11.73 -3.78 -9.07
CA SER A 161 -10.58 -3.58 -8.21
C SER A 161 -11.03 -3.52 -6.75
N MET A 162 -10.08 -3.39 -5.81
CA MET A 162 -10.42 -3.11 -4.42
C MET A 162 -10.98 -1.68 -4.23
N ILE A 163 -10.74 -0.75 -5.16
CA ILE A 163 -11.36 0.58 -5.13
C ILE A 163 -12.86 0.49 -5.39
N ASP A 164 -13.30 -0.39 -6.29
CA ASP A 164 -14.73 -0.61 -6.52
C ASP A 164 -15.43 -1.27 -5.32
N VAL A 165 -14.67 -1.94 -4.45
CA VAL A 165 -15.18 -2.60 -3.24
C VAL A 165 -15.35 -1.63 -2.06
N LEU A 166 -14.60 -0.52 -2.05
CA LEU A 166 -14.69 0.52 -1.01
C LEU A 166 -16.05 1.23 -1.03
#